data_AF-A0A2N1UX16-F1
#
_entry.id   AF-A0A2N1UX16-F1
#
_cell.length_a   1.000
_cell.length_b   1.000
_cell.length_c   1.000
_cell.angle_alpha   90.00
_cell.angle_beta   90.00
_cell.angle_gamma   90.00
#
_symmetry.space_group_name_H-M   'P 1'
#
loop_
_entity.id
_entity.type
_entity.pdbx_description
1 polymer ?
#
loop_
_entity_poly.entity_id
_entity_poly.type
_entity_poly.pdbx_seq_one_letter_code
_entity_poly.pdbx_strand_id
1 'polypeptide(L)'
;ILYDLMACIGRQLRASRSLWLQHPDLAQLIRDGYFSQRFEAPELRRIDGEVSRPQLWERIQAYYAGDGEQDRSLYCRPLHADGRPVSWDDLLTQGSLIHGGVGSHRQRLDYTDPAAVPFADIYGQPVKYRFFVPHEQDLALARGLILCTGRSALSEQSARTAFAVNTFNSGKLSPPYELPAENPLYISQMLAERYNLAEGDRVWVTNRDTRLAMVLTVMPTSRLKGESVYLSIHKNRAEFEQSRYPNLLTSHRLRCPYTGQTGHKLTRVELRKLE
;
A
#
# COMPACT_ATOMS: atom_id res chain seq x y z
N ILE A 1 7.26 -13.17 -10.52
CA ILE A 1 8.26 -12.36 -9.78
C ILE A 1 8.83 -13.02 -8.51
N LEU A 2 8.19 -13.00 -7.33
CA LEU A 2 8.84 -13.43 -6.07
C LEU A 2 9.33 -14.89 -6.10
N TYR A 3 8.52 -15.81 -6.60
CA TYR A 3 8.91 -17.22 -6.74
C TYR A 3 10.15 -17.40 -7.63
N ASP A 4 10.25 -16.62 -8.70
CA ASP A 4 11.32 -16.71 -9.69
C ASP A 4 12.61 -16.10 -9.15
N LEU A 5 12.49 -14.97 -8.45
CA LEU A 5 13.60 -14.33 -7.74
C LEU A 5 14.18 -15.26 -6.68
N MET A 6 13.33 -15.87 -5.84
CA MET A 6 13.78 -16.79 -4.80
C MET A 6 14.42 -18.04 -5.40
N ALA A 7 13.87 -18.61 -6.48
CA ALA A 7 14.52 -19.70 -7.21
C ALA A 7 15.88 -19.28 -7.79
N CYS A 8 16.02 -18.04 -8.30
CA CYS A 8 17.29 -17.51 -8.78
C CYS A 8 18.32 -17.38 -7.64
N ILE A 9 17.91 -16.80 -6.51
CA ILE A 9 18.73 -16.68 -5.30
C ILE A 9 19.21 -18.08 -4.84
N GLY A 10 18.31 -19.07 -4.79
CA GLY A 10 18.64 -20.44 -4.42
C GLY A 10 19.69 -21.08 -5.34
N ARG A 11 19.58 -20.87 -6.67
CA ARG A 11 20.59 -21.32 -7.63
C ARG A 11 21.93 -20.61 -7.46
N GLN A 12 21.93 -19.29 -7.27
CA GLN A 12 23.17 -18.52 -7.07
C GLN A 12 23.90 -18.91 -5.78
N LEU A 13 23.17 -19.11 -4.68
CA LEU A 13 23.74 -19.54 -3.41
C LEU A 13 24.38 -20.93 -3.54
N ARG A 14 23.75 -21.88 -4.22
CA ARG A 14 24.36 -23.21 -4.47
C ARG A 14 25.59 -23.16 -5.36
N ALA A 15 25.64 -22.21 -6.30
CA ALA A 15 26.77 -22.04 -7.21
C ALA A 15 27.96 -21.28 -6.59
N SER A 16 27.77 -20.60 -5.45
CA SER A 16 28.78 -19.72 -4.85
C SER A 16 28.98 -19.99 -3.36
N ARG A 17 30.11 -20.61 -3.01
CA ARG A 17 30.49 -20.89 -1.62
C ARG A 17 30.68 -19.61 -0.79
N SER A 18 31.14 -18.52 -1.39
CA SER A 18 31.28 -17.24 -0.67
C SER A 18 29.93 -16.66 -0.29
N LEU A 19 28.95 -16.64 -1.21
CA LEU A 19 27.58 -16.19 -0.93
C LEU A 19 26.90 -17.10 0.09
N TRP A 20 27.10 -18.41 -0.01
CA TRP A 20 26.57 -19.37 0.95
C TRP A 20 27.01 -19.09 2.39
N LEU A 21 28.28 -18.73 2.60
CA LEU A 21 28.81 -18.38 3.92
C LEU A 21 28.35 -17.01 4.42
N GLN A 22 28.04 -16.08 3.52
CA GLN A 22 27.53 -14.74 3.86
C GLN A 22 26.05 -14.74 4.25
N HIS A 23 25.29 -15.76 3.82
CA HIS A 23 23.85 -15.88 4.05
C HIS A 23 23.48 -17.24 4.68
N PRO A 24 23.90 -17.49 5.93
CA PRO A 24 23.75 -18.81 6.58
C PRO A 24 22.29 -19.22 6.82
N ASP A 25 21.39 -18.25 6.99
CA ASP A 25 19.95 -18.44 7.12
C ASP A 25 19.31 -18.97 5.82
N LEU A 26 19.64 -18.36 4.68
CA LEU A 26 19.16 -18.82 3.38
C LEU A 26 19.81 -20.17 3.00
N ALA A 27 21.08 -20.35 3.32
CA ALA A 27 21.79 -21.62 3.16
C ALA A 27 21.10 -22.76 3.93
N GLN A 28 20.68 -22.51 5.18
CA GLN A 28 19.91 -23.47 5.97
C GLN A 28 18.60 -23.85 5.26
N LEU A 29 17.82 -22.86 4.81
CA LEU A 29 16.55 -23.12 4.12
C LEU A 29 16.73 -23.87 2.79
N ILE A 30 17.84 -23.65 2.08
CA ILE A 30 18.17 -24.43 0.89
C ILE A 30 18.51 -25.87 1.27
N ARG A 31 19.32 -26.07 2.32
CA ARG A 31 19.71 -27.40 2.81
C ARG A 31 18.51 -28.21 3.28
N ASP A 32 17.57 -27.58 3.96
CA ASP A 32 16.38 -28.24 4.52
C ASP A 32 15.31 -28.50 3.44
N GLY A 33 15.60 -28.17 2.18
CA GLY A 33 14.71 -28.42 1.05
C GLY A 33 13.55 -27.42 0.91
N TYR A 34 13.47 -26.40 1.75
CA TYR A 34 12.42 -25.40 1.69
C TYR A 34 12.39 -24.69 0.32
N PHE A 35 13.56 -24.33 -0.22
CA PHE A 35 13.63 -23.68 -1.54
C PHE A 35 13.18 -24.61 -2.67
N SER A 36 13.63 -25.86 -2.66
CA SER A 36 13.28 -26.83 -3.70
C SER A 36 11.80 -27.15 -3.67
N GLN A 37 11.18 -27.28 -2.50
CA GLN A 37 9.75 -27.53 -2.35
C GLN A 37 8.88 -26.31 -2.64
N ARG A 38 9.32 -25.11 -2.24
CA ARG A 38 8.48 -23.91 -2.32
C ARG A 38 8.60 -23.17 -3.64
N PHE A 39 9.81 -22.99 -4.15
CA PHE A 39 10.10 -22.07 -5.27
C PHE A 39 10.59 -22.76 -6.55
N GLU A 40 11.20 -23.95 -6.41
CA GLU A 40 11.81 -24.69 -7.52
C GLU A 40 11.14 -26.03 -7.81
N ALA A 41 9.95 -26.24 -7.22
CA ALA A 41 9.28 -27.51 -7.26
C ALA A 41 8.98 -27.92 -8.71
N PRO A 42 9.25 -29.18 -9.13
CA PRO A 42 9.11 -29.61 -10.52
C PRO A 42 7.71 -29.38 -11.11
N GLU A 43 6.68 -29.41 -10.26
CA GLU A 43 5.29 -29.17 -10.63
C GLU A 43 4.98 -27.69 -10.94
N LEU A 44 5.86 -26.75 -10.60
CA LEU A 44 5.68 -25.33 -10.88
C LEU A 44 5.89 -25.03 -12.37
N ARG A 45 4.78 -24.95 -13.12
CA ARG A 45 4.81 -24.61 -14.54
C ARG A 45 5.24 -23.17 -14.71
N ARG A 46 6.25 -22.94 -15.55
CA ARG A 46 6.71 -21.59 -15.90
C ARG A 46 6.23 -21.21 -17.30
N ILE A 47 5.72 -19.99 -17.44
CA ILE A 47 5.28 -19.36 -18.69
C ILE A 47 6.09 -18.07 -18.82
N ASP A 48 6.85 -17.94 -19.90
CA ASP A 48 7.75 -16.81 -20.15
C ASP A 48 8.74 -16.54 -18.99
N GLY A 49 9.20 -17.61 -18.34
CA GLY A 49 10.14 -17.54 -17.22
C GLY A 49 9.52 -17.31 -15.84
N GLU A 50 8.23 -16.95 -15.76
CA GLU A 50 7.50 -16.77 -14.50
C GLU A 50 6.66 -18.00 -14.16
N VAL A 51 6.49 -18.32 -12.87
CA VAL A 51 5.51 -19.34 -12.46
C VAL A 51 4.09 -18.94 -12.90
N SER A 52 3.35 -19.90 -13.43
CA SER A 52 1.95 -19.79 -13.86
C SER A 52 1.09 -19.11 -12.80
N ARG A 53 0.48 -17.97 -13.17
CA ARG A 53 -0.37 -17.19 -12.28
C ARG A 53 -1.61 -17.95 -11.78
N PRO A 54 -2.34 -18.72 -12.62
CA PRO A 54 -3.39 -19.61 -12.14
C PRO A 54 -2.92 -20.57 -11.05
N GLN A 55 -1.76 -21.20 -11.24
CA GLN A 55 -1.21 -22.16 -10.27
C GLN A 55 -0.76 -21.49 -8.96
N LEU A 56 -0.16 -20.30 -9.04
CA LEU A 56 0.14 -19.51 -7.85
C LEU A 56 -1.13 -19.12 -7.08
N TRP A 57 -2.19 -18.79 -7.81
CA TRP A 57 -3.47 -18.45 -7.20
C TRP A 57 -4.11 -19.65 -6.49
N GLU A 58 -4.03 -20.85 -7.06
CA GLU A 58 -4.44 -22.09 -6.37
C GLU A 58 -3.66 -22.29 -5.07
N ARG A 59 -2.32 -22.14 -5.10
CA ARG A 59 -1.50 -22.24 -3.88
C ARG A 59 -1.85 -21.20 -2.82
N ILE A 60 -2.25 -20.00 -3.25
CA ILE A 60 -2.76 -18.95 -2.35
C ILE A 60 -4.09 -19.42 -1.75
N GLN A 61 -5.05 -19.83 -2.57
CA GLN A 61 -6.36 -20.30 -2.09
C GLN A 61 -6.26 -21.49 -1.14
N ALA A 62 -5.31 -22.38 -1.40
CA ALA A 62 -4.97 -23.52 -0.56
C ALA A 62 -4.45 -23.03 0.81
N TYR A 63 -3.42 -22.19 0.82
CA TYR A 63 -2.88 -21.59 2.05
C TYR A 63 -3.95 -20.87 2.89
N TYR A 64 -4.86 -20.12 2.26
CA TYR A 64 -5.98 -19.48 2.96
C TYR A 64 -7.06 -20.46 3.43
N ALA A 65 -7.17 -21.64 2.83
CA ALA A 65 -8.04 -22.71 3.29
C ALA A 65 -7.50 -23.40 4.55
N GLY A 66 -6.19 -23.31 4.81
CA GLY A 66 -5.54 -23.96 5.93
C GLY A 66 -5.20 -25.43 5.65
N ASP A 67 -4.81 -25.77 4.43
CA ASP A 67 -4.37 -27.13 4.12
C ASP A 67 -2.99 -27.43 4.76
N GLY A 68 -3.04 -28.02 5.96
CA GLY A 68 -1.89 -28.40 6.81
C GLY A 68 -2.33 -28.74 8.24
N GLU A 69 -1.39 -28.92 9.18
CA GLU A 69 -1.65 -29.21 10.61
C GLU A 69 -2.51 -28.14 11.34
N GLN A 70 -2.73 -26.98 10.71
CA GLN A 70 -3.56 -25.90 11.22
C GLN A 70 -4.92 -25.93 10.50
N ASP A 71 -5.84 -26.73 11.04
CA ASP A 71 -7.19 -27.04 10.53
C ASP A 71 -8.17 -25.84 10.58
N ARG A 72 -7.75 -24.64 10.13
CA ARG A 72 -8.58 -23.42 10.15
C ARG A 72 -8.29 -22.51 8.96
N SER A 73 -9.34 -22.19 8.19
CA SER A 73 -9.28 -21.21 7.12
C SER A 73 -9.01 -19.80 7.67
N LEU A 74 -8.15 -19.05 6.99
CA LEU A 74 -7.81 -17.66 7.33
C LEU A 74 -8.98 -16.70 6.99
N TYR A 75 -9.20 -15.70 7.85
CA TYR A 75 -10.33 -14.77 7.84
C TYR A 75 -10.56 -13.94 6.56
N CYS A 76 -9.57 -13.89 5.66
CA CYS A 76 -9.66 -13.15 4.39
C CYS A 76 -9.56 -14.07 3.17
N ARG A 77 -10.00 -15.33 3.28
CA ARG A 77 -10.02 -16.22 2.11
C ARG A 77 -10.93 -15.66 1.01
N PRO A 78 -10.44 -15.47 -0.23
CA PRO A 78 -11.26 -14.98 -1.34
C PRO A 78 -12.32 -15.99 -1.77
N LEU A 79 -13.57 -15.78 -1.32
CA LEU A 79 -14.72 -16.64 -1.66
C LEU A 79 -15.83 -15.83 -2.35
N HIS A 80 -16.59 -16.51 -3.20
CA HIS A 80 -17.87 -16.01 -3.72
C HIS A 80 -18.94 -16.03 -2.61
N ALA A 81 -20.07 -15.36 -2.84
CA ALA A 81 -21.20 -15.32 -1.90
C ALA A 81 -21.76 -16.71 -1.54
N ASP A 82 -21.63 -17.67 -2.45
CA ASP A 82 -22.01 -19.08 -2.26
C ASP A 82 -20.96 -19.91 -1.50
N GLY A 83 -19.85 -19.29 -1.07
CA GLY A 83 -18.75 -19.95 -0.37
C GLY A 83 -17.73 -20.65 -1.28
N ARG A 84 -17.91 -20.62 -2.61
CA ARG A 84 -16.96 -21.20 -3.56
C ARG A 84 -15.68 -20.37 -3.64
N PRO A 85 -14.48 -20.97 -3.76
CA PRO A 85 -13.25 -20.23 -3.99
C PRO A 85 -13.32 -19.38 -5.26
N VAL A 86 -12.88 -18.13 -5.17
CA VAL A 86 -12.64 -17.27 -6.33
C VAL A 86 -11.53 -17.91 -7.19
N SER A 87 -11.79 -18.15 -8.47
CA SER A 87 -10.79 -18.68 -9.41
C SER A 87 -9.88 -17.57 -9.97
N TRP A 88 -8.82 -17.96 -10.68
CA TRP A 88 -7.97 -17.00 -11.37
C TRP A 88 -8.74 -16.25 -12.47
N ASP A 89 -9.61 -16.93 -13.19
CA ASP A 89 -10.43 -16.31 -14.25
C ASP A 89 -11.47 -15.34 -13.67
N ASP A 90 -12.03 -15.65 -12.49
CA ASP A 90 -12.89 -14.72 -11.74
C ASP A 90 -12.12 -13.42 -11.41
N LEU A 91 -10.85 -13.51 -10.99
CA LEU A 91 -10.03 -12.32 -10.73
C LEU A 91 -9.74 -11.51 -12.00
N LEU A 92 -9.50 -12.17 -13.12
CA LEU A 92 -9.24 -11.46 -14.38
C LEU A 92 -10.48 -10.74 -14.90
N THR A 93 -11.65 -11.39 -14.79
CA THR A 93 -12.90 -10.89 -15.36
C THR A 93 -13.66 -9.95 -14.43
N GLN A 94 -13.59 -10.18 -13.11
CA GLN A 94 -14.36 -9.46 -12.10
C GLN A 94 -13.49 -8.85 -10.99
N GLY A 95 -12.16 -8.82 -11.15
CA GLY A 95 -11.24 -8.35 -10.10
C GLY A 95 -11.45 -6.91 -9.63
N SER A 96 -12.11 -6.06 -10.43
CA SER A 96 -12.54 -4.71 -10.02
C SER A 96 -13.70 -4.72 -9.02
N LEU A 97 -14.51 -5.78 -9.03
CA LEU A 97 -15.67 -6.00 -8.14
C LEU A 97 -15.28 -6.86 -6.92
N ILE A 98 -14.24 -7.69 -7.06
CA ILE A 98 -13.67 -8.50 -5.97
C ILE A 98 -12.73 -7.61 -5.15
N HIS A 99 -13.28 -6.91 -4.16
CA HIS A 99 -12.57 -5.93 -3.35
C HIS A 99 -11.35 -6.53 -2.63
N GLY A 100 -10.15 -6.04 -2.93
CA GLY A 100 -8.99 -6.00 -2.02
C GLY A 100 -8.57 -7.31 -1.35
N GLY A 101 -8.95 -8.47 -1.90
CA GLY A 101 -8.67 -9.78 -1.31
C GLY A 101 -9.71 -10.30 -0.32
N VAL A 102 -10.97 -9.83 -0.35
CA VAL A 102 -12.03 -10.28 0.60
C VAL A 102 -13.20 -10.99 -0.10
N GLY A 103 -13.06 -11.40 -1.36
CA GLY A 103 -14.16 -12.06 -2.09
C GLY A 103 -15.37 -11.15 -2.32
N SER A 104 -16.49 -11.72 -2.78
CA SER A 104 -17.78 -11.01 -2.87
C SER A 104 -18.59 -11.10 -1.57
N HIS A 105 -18.14 -11.92 -0.62
CA HIS A 105 -18.70 -12.00 0.72
C HIS A 105 -17.68 -11.50 1.76
N ARG A 106 -17.98 -10.39 2.42
CA ARG A 106 -17.28 -10.02 3.65
C ARG A 106 -17.59 -11.11 4.67
N GLN A 107 -16.62 -11.94 5.08
CA GLN A 107 -16.79 -12.77 6.28
C GLN A 107 -17.22 -11.84 7.41
N ARG A 108 -18.45 -12.03 7.90
CA ARG A 108 -19.00 -11.24 9.00
C ARG A 108 -18.66 -11.99 10.26
N LEU A 109 -18.02 -11.30 11.19
CA LEU A 109 -17.72 -11.86 12.50
C LEU A 109 -19.02 -12.12 13.24
N ASP A 110 -19.28 -13.41 13.49
CA ASP A 110 -20.30 -13.84 14.41
C ASP A 110 -19.71 -13.86 15.82
N TYR A 111 -19.85 -12.75 16.54
CA TYR A 111 -19.35 -12.62 17.91
C TYR A 111 -20.14 -13.48 18.92
N THR A 112 -21.24 -14.13 18.49
CA THR A 112 -22.05 -15.01 19.33
C THR A 112 -21.66 -16.47 19.19
N ASP A 113 -21.00 -16.84 18.10
CA ASP A 113 -20.43 -18.17 17.90
C ASP A 113 -19.02 -18.26 18.56
N PRO A 114 -18.85 -19.05 19.64
CA PRO A 114 -17.55 -19.22 20.29
C PRO A 114 -16.51 -19.94 19.41
N ALA A 115 -16.92 -20.62 18.34
CA ALA A 115 -16.05 -21.22 17.34
C ALA A 115 -15.61 -20.21 16.25
N ALA A 116 -16.33 -19.09 16.08
CA ALA A 116 -15.99 -18.04 15.14
C ALA A 116 -14.85 -17.17 15.70
N VAL A 117 -13.61 -17.64 15.55
CA VAL A 117 -12.41 -16.90 15.93
C VAL A 117 -11.84 -16.16 14.69
N PRO A 118 -12.12 -14.85 14.52
CA PRO A 118 -11.60 -14.06 13.39
C PRO A 118 -10.09 -14.12 13.19
N PHE A 119 -9.37 -14.32 14.28
CA PHE A 119 -7.93 -14.14 14.37
C PHE A 119 -7.31 -15.34 15.07
N ALA A 120 -7.68 -16.56 14.65
CA ALA A 120 -6.77 -17.68 14.86
C ALA A 120 -5.44 -17.26 14.24
N ASP A 121 -4.42 -17.06 15.07
CA ASP A 121 -3.14 -16.58 14.54
C ASP A 121 -2.54 -17.64 13.60
N ILE A 122 -1.62 -17.22 12.76
CA ILE A 122 -0.83 -18.12 11.88
C ILE A 122 -0.01 -19.17 12.66
N TYR A 123 -0.07 -19.16 13.99
CA TYR A 123 0.60 -20.06 14.91
C TYR A 123 -0.39 -21.02 15.61
N GLY A 124 -1.67 -21.02 15.21
CA GLY A 124 -2.71 -21.90 15.74
C GLY A 124 -3.21 -21.55 17.14
N GLN A 125 -2.83 -20.39 17.70
CA GLN A 125 -3.27 -19.92 19.02
C GLN A 125 -4.37 -18.86 18.87
N PRO A 126 -5.64 -19.20 19.12
CA PRO A 126 -6.73 -18.23 19.04
C PRO A 126 -6.57 -17.17 20.14
N VAL A 127 -6.27 -15.93 19.75
CA VAL A 127 -6.25 -14.79 20.67
C VAL A 127 -7.50 -13.95 20.50
N LYS A 128 -8.14 -13.58 21.61
CA LYS A 128 -9.23 -12.59 21.58
C LYS A 128 -8.64 -11.23 21.25
N TYR A 129 -8.97 -10.71 20.06
CA TYR A 129 -8.58 -9.36 19.68
C TYR A 129 -9.16 -8.35 20.66
N ARG A 130 -8.29 -7.56 21.29
CA ARG A 130 -8.71 -6.45 22.13
C ARG A 130 -8.73 -5.20 21.28
N PHE A 131 -9.90 -4.57 21.17
CA PHE A 131 -9.97 -3.26 20.55
C PHE A 131 -9.14 -2.27 21.36
N PHE A 132 -8.30 -1.54 20.65
CA PHE A 132 -7.60 -0.40 21.22
C PHE A 132 -8.63 0.67 21.59
N VAL A 133 -8.62 1.11 22.85
CA VAL A 133 -9.39 2.26 23.31
C VAL A 133 -8.42 3.44 23.40
N PRO A 134 -8.52 4.47 22.53
CA PRO A 134 -7.63 5.62 22.58
C PRO A 134 -7.75 6.36 23.91
N HIS A 135 -6.63 6.90 24.38
CA HIS A 135 -6.64 7.88 25.46
C HIS A 135 -7.11 9.23 24.94
N GLU A 136 -7.56 10.13 25.84
CA GLU A 136 -8.06 11.46 25.46
C GLU A 136 -7.04 12.26 24.62
N GLN A 137 -5.75 12.13 24.94
CA GLN A 137 -4.66 12.74 24.18
C GLN A 137 -4.56 12.25 22.72
N ASP A 138 -4.96 11.00 22.44
CA ASP A 138 -4.96 10.43 21.09
C ASP A 138 -6.10 11.00 20.22
N LEU A 139 -7.11 11.57 20.87
CA LEU A 139 -8.25 12.23 20.23
C LEU A 139 -8.00 13.72 19.95
N ALA A 140 -6.85 14.25 20.39
CA ALA A 140 -6.50 15.64 20.16
C ALA A 140 -6.34 15.92 18.65
N LEU A 141 -7.16 16.83 18.12
CA LEU A 141 -7.07 17.25 16.74
C LEU A 141 -5.77 18.01 16.50
N ALA A 142 -5.09 17.68 15.41
CA ALA A 142 -3.93 18.44 14.95
C ALA A 142 -4.35 19.89 14.65
N ARG A 143 -3.59 20.85 15.16
CA ARG A 143 -3.84 22.29 14.98
C ARG A 143 -2.94 22.91 13.91
N GLY A 144 -3.45 23.92 13.25
CA GLY A 144 -2.76 24.65 12.17
C GLY A 144 -2.92 23.94 10.83
N LEU A 145 -2.11 24.38 9.86
CA LEU A 145 -2.18 23.87 8.50
C LEU A 145 -1.58 22.46 8.38
N ILE A 146 -2.41 21.49 8.03
CA ILE A 146 -2.04 20.07 7.95
C ILE A 146 -1.95 19.62 6.49
N LEU A 147 -0.80 19.07 6.12
CA LEU A 147 -0.59 18.32 4.88
C LEU A 147 -1.02 16.87 5.08
N CYS A 148 -2.07 16.51 4.34
CA CYS A 148 -2.55 15.15 4.17
C CYS A 148 -1.98 14.57 2.87
N THR A 149 -1.14 13.55 2.96
CA THR A 149 -0.69 12.81 1.77
C THR A 149 -1.64 11.66 1.46
N GLY A 150 -1.90 11.38 0.18
CA GLY A 150 -2.80 10.30 -0.19
C GLY A 150 -2.67 9.82 -1.62
N ARG A 151 -3.56 8.90 -1.99
CA ARG A 151 -3.53 8.17 -3.27
C ARG A 151 -4.64 8.57 -4.23
N SER A 152 -5.48 9.53 -3.85
CA SER A 152 -6.52 10.06 -4.73
C SER A 152 -5.99 11.28 -5.48
N ALA A 153 -6.46 11.49 -6.71
CA ALA A 153 -6.12 12.70 -7.44
C ALA A 153 -6.90 13.93 -6.96
N LEU A 154 -7.97 13.83 -6.15
CA LEU A 154 -8.89 14.93 -5.75
C LEU A 154 -9.29 15.91 -6.87
N SER A 155 -9.13 15.49 -8.13
CA SER A 155 -9.39 16.27 -9.33
C SER A 155 -10.69 15.83 -9.97
N GLU A 156 -11.40 16.77 -10.55
CA GLU A 156 -12.53 16.50 -11.43
C GLU A 156 -12.07 16.20 -12.87
N GLN A 157 -10.77 16.35 -13.18
CA GLN A 157 -10.22 16.00 -14.49
C GLN A 157 -10.10 14.48 -14.61
N SER A 158 -10.87 13.91 -15.54
CA SER A 158 -10.93 12.47 -15.81
C SER A 158 -9.55 11.84 -16.04
N ALA A 159 -8.65 12.51 -16.77
CA ALA A 159 -7.30 12.03 -17.03
C ALA A 159 -6.46 11.88 -15.75
N ARG A 160 -6.55 12.83 -14.81
CA ARG A 160 -5.81 12.79 -13.53
C ARG A 160 -6.36 11.70 -12.62
N THR A 161 -7.67 11.53 -12.60
CA THR A 161 -8.35 10.47 -11.84
C THR A 161 -8.01 9.10 -12.42
N ALA A 162 -8.05 8.93 -13.75
CA ALA A 162 -7.67 7.69 -14.43
C ALA A 162 -6.23 7.30 -14.11
N PHE A 163 -5.28 8.24 -14.18
CA PHE A 163 -3.89 7.99 -13.81
C PHE A 163 -3.76 7.52 -12.34
N ALA A 164 -4.39 8.21 -11.39
CA ALA A 164 -4.34 7.83 -9.98
C ALA A 164 -4.97 6.45 -9.69
N VAL A 165 -5.99 6.06 -10.48
CA VAL A 165 -6.62 4.73 -10.39
C VAL A 165 -5.72 3.67 -11.00
N ASN A 166 -5.17 3.91 -12.19
CA ASN A 166 -4.30 2.97 -12.90
C ASN A 166 -2.99 2.68 -12.14
N THR A 167 -2.50 3.66 -11.39
CA THR A 167 -1.26 3.54 -10.60
C THR A 167 -1.46 2.94 -9.20
N PHE A 168 -2.70 2.64 -8.78
CA PHE A 168 -3.00 2.13 -7.44
C PHE A 168 -2.54 0.67 -7.24
N ASN A 169 -1.84 0.42 -6.12
CA ASN A 169 -1.38 -0.90 -5.65
C ASN A 169 -0.57 -1.73 -6.67
N SER A 170 0.69 -1.32 -6.89
CA SER A 170 1.73 -2.07 -7.63
C SER A 170 1.92 -1.69 -9.10
N GLY A 171 1.73 -0.40 -9.45
CA GLY A 171 2.33 0.18 -10.65
C GLY A 171 2.11 -0.65 -11.91
N LYS A 172 0.84 -1.02 -12.17
CA LYS A 172 0.50 -1.58 -13.48
C LYS A 172 0.69 -0.46 -14.49
N LEU A 173 1.85 -0.47 -15.15
CA LEU A 173 2.08 0.09 -16.48
C LEU A 173 1.25 1.36 -16.77
N SER A 174 1.48 2.45 -16.05
CA SER A 174 1.28 3.76 -16.70
C SER A 174 2.50 3.94 -17.57
N PRO A 175 2.36 3.95 -18.90
CA PRO A 175 3.45 4.26 -19.81
C PRO A 175 4.10 5.60 -19.39
N PRO A 176 5.42 5.78 -19.54
CA PRO A 176 6.09 7.00 -19.12
C PRO A 176 5.46 8.30 -19.66
N TYR A 177 4.79 8.24 -20.82
CA TYR A 177 4.09 9.38 -21.41
C TYR A 177 2.82 9.80 -20.65
N GLU A 178 2.20 8.92 -19.86
CA GLU A 178 1.02 9.22 -19.04
C GLU A 178 1.37 9.84 -17.69
N LEU A 179 2.66 9.88 -17.33
CA LEU A 179 3.10 10.52 -16.09
C LEU A 179 2.78 12.01 -16.13
N PRO A 180 2.03 12.54 -15.14
CA PRO A 180 1.79 13.97 -15.05
C PRO A 180 3.13 14.70 -14.83
N ALA A 181 3.22 15.93 -15.32
CA ALA A 181 4.40 16.77 -15.11
C ALA A 181 4.65 16.97 -13.61
N GLU A 182 3.60 17.30 -12.87
CA GLU A 182 3.63 17.47 -11.41
C GLU A 182 2.27 17.10 -10.80
N ASN A 183 2.28 16.81 -9.50
CA ASN A 183 1.04 16.76 -8.70
C ASN A 183 0.79 18.15 -8.11
N PRO A 184 -0.41 18.74 -8.27
CA PRO A 184 -0.71 20.00 -7.62
C PRO A 184 -0.89 19.79 -6.10
N LEU A 185 -0.69 20.87 -5.35
CA LEU A 185 -1.15 20.97 -3.98
C LEU A 185 -2.65 21.34 -4.00
N TYR A 186 -3.48 20.40 -3.58
CA TYR A 186 -4.89 20.68 -3.36
C TYR A 186 -5.06 21.46 -2.06
N ILE A 187 -5.77 22.58 -2.12
CA ILE A 187 -6.06 23.41 -0.94
C ILE A 187 -7.56 23.59 -0.78
N SER A 188 -8.04 23.75 0.46
CA SER A 188 -9.45 24.07 0.69
C SER A 188 -9.78 25.48 0.19
N GLN A 189 -11.03 25.72 -0.18
CA GLN A 189 -11.51 27.05 -0.60
C GLN A 189 -11.24 28.13 0.46
N MET A 190 -11.43 27.79 1.73
CA MET A 190 -11.11 28.69 2.85
C MET A 190 -9.64 29.12 2.86
N LEU A 191 -8.71 28.20 2.58
CA LEU A 191 -7.29 28.52 2.51
C LEU A 191 -6.95 29.31 1.25
N ALA A 192 -7.58 28.99 0.13
CA ALA A 192 -7.43 29.74 -1.11
C ALA A 192 -7.78 31.22 -0.91
N GLU A 193 -8.92 31.51 -0.28
CA GLU A 193 -9.34 32.86 0.06
C GLU A 193 -8.38 33.52 1.07
N ARG A 194 -8.06 32.82 2.17
CA ARG A 194 -7.19 33.36 3.24
C ARG A 194 -5.80 33.76 2.75
N TYR A 195 -5.22 32.98 1.84
CA TYR A 195 -3.88 33.21 1.31
C TYR A 195 -3.87 33.91 -0.06
N ASN A 196 -5.05 34.33 -0.55
CA ASN A 196 -5.24 34.90 -1.88
C ASN A 196 -4.59 34.05 -2.99
N LEU A 197 -4.91 32.76 -3.00
CA LEU A 197 -4.40 31.76 -3.94
C LEU A 197 -5.48 31.36 -4.95
N ALA A 198 -5.12 31.37 -6.22
CA ALA A 198 -5.91 30.87 -7.34
C ALA A 198 -5.34 29.55 -7.90
N GLU A 199 -6.09 28.90 -8.78
CA GLU A 199 -5.56 27.77 -9.55
C GLU A 199 -4.37 28.21 -10.39
N GLY A 200 -3.29 27.42 -10.36
CA GLY A 200 -2.07 27.71 -11.11
C GLY A 200 -1.04 28.56 -10.34
N ASP A 201 -1.44 29.22 -9.25
CA ASP A 201 -0.50 29.92 -8.38
C ASP A 201 0.56 28.94 -7.83
N ARG A 202 1.77 29.44 -7.59
CA ARG A 202 2.85 28.63 -7.01
C ARG A 202 3.05 29.01 -5.56
N VAL A 203 3.23 28.00 -4.71
CA VAL A 203 3.46 28.18 -3.27
C VAL A 203 4.69 27.41 -2.82
N TRP A 204 5.47 28.03 -1.94
CA TRP A 204 6.40 27.32 -1.08
C TRP A 204 5.60 26.62 0.01
N VAL A 205 5.69 25.29 0.03
CA VAL A 205 5.21 24.47 1.14
C VAL A 205 6.40 24.10 1.99
N THR A 206 6.41 24.50 3.25
CA THR A 206 7.53 24.24 4.18
C THR A 206 7.05 23.35 5.30
N ASN A 207 7.73 22.23 5.51
CA ASN A 207 7.52 21.39 6.68
C ASN A 207 7.99 22.14 7.95
N ARG A 208 7.11 22.29 8.94
CA ARG A 208 7.43 23.07 10.15
C ARG A 208 8.48 22.40 11.03
N ASP A 209 8.55 21.08 11.02
CA ASP A 209 9.43 20.28 11.88
C ASP A 209 10.83 20.08 11.27
N THR A 210 10.93 19.96 9.94
CA THR A 210 12.21 19.72 9.24
C THR A 210 12.76 20.95 8.53
N ARG A 211 11.93 21.98 8.31
CA ARG A 211 12.23 23.19 7.51
C ARG A 211 12.56 22.92 6.04
N LEU A 212 12.42 21.68 5.58
CA LEU A 212 12.47 21.35 4.17
C LEU A 212 11.25 21.93 3.46
N ALA A 213 11.48 22.42 2.24
CA ALA A 213 10.45 23.10 1.48
C ALA A 213 10.42 22.61 0.03
N MET A 214 9.25 22.69 -0.58
CA MET A 214 9.02 22.34 -1.97
C MET A 214 8.06 23.34 -2.61
N VAL A 215 8.32 23.73 -3.85
CA VAL A 215 7.39 24.55 -4.63
C VAL A 215 6.38 23.65 -5.31
N LEU A 216 5.10 23.94 -5.10
CA LEU A 216 3.98 23.23 -5.70
C LEU A 216 3.00 24.22 -6.35
N THR A 217 2.34 23.76 -7.40
CA THR A 217 1.26 24.48 -8.06
C THR A 217 -0.05 24.24 -7.32
N VAL A 218 -0.82 25.30 -7.09
CA VAL A 218 -2.04 25.27 -6.29
C VAL A 218 -3.24 24.85 -7.15
N MET A 219 -4.10 24.03 -6.55
CA MET A 219 -5.41 23.68 -7.09
C MET A 219 -6.46 23.78 -5.97
N PRO A 220 -7.22 24.89 -5.90
CA PRO A 220 -8.31 25.01 -4.93
C PRO A 220 -9.38 23.94 -5.18
N THR A 221 -9.93 23.36 -4.10
CA THR A 221 -10.99 22.36 -4.21
C THR A 221 -11.98 22.45 -3.06
N SER A 222 -13.27 22.23 -3.36
CA SER A 222 -14.33 22.15 -2.36
C SER A 222 -14.30 20.83 -1.58
N ARG A 223 -13.54 19.83 -2.05
CA ARG A 223 -13.42 18.49 -1.44
C ARG A 223 -12.56 18.47 -0.18
N LEU A 224 -11.73 19.49 0.02
CA LEU A 224 -10.96 19.70 1.24
C LEU A 224 -11.65 20.74 2.13
N LYS A 225 -11.59 20.54 3.44
CA LYS A 225 -12.26 21.36 4.44
C LYS A 225 -11.29 21.80 5.51
N GLY A 226 -11.53 22.98 6.09
CA GLY A 226 -10.69 23.53 7.16
C GLY A 226 -9.25 23.80 6.73
N GLU A 227 -8.33 23.75 7.70
CA GLU A 227 -6.91 24.03 7.54
C GLU A 227 -6.13 22.82 7.00
N SER A 228 -6.67 22.13 6.00
CA SER A 228 -6.02 20.99 5.36
C SER A 228 -5.57 21.30 3.93
N VAL A 229 -4.39 20.84 3.58
CA VAL A 229 -3.90 20.74 2.20
C VAL A 229 -3.63 19.28 1.88
N TYR A 230 -3.67 18.93 0.60
CA TYR A 230 -3.50 17.56 0.17
C TYR A 230 -2.54 17.43 -0.99
N LEU A 231 -1.69 16.41 -0.93
CA LEU A 231 -0.75 16.07 -1.99
C LEU A 231 -0.84 14.58 -2.33
N SER A 232 -0.97 14.28 -3.62
CA SER A 232 -0.90 12.92 -4.12
C SER A 232 0.52 12.35 -3.99
N ILE A 233 0.63 11.10 -3.59
CA ILE A 233 1.91 10.35 -3.53
C ILE A 233 2.22 9.61 -4.83
N HIS A 234 1.39 9.75 -5.86
CA HIS A 234 1.63 9.11 -7.15
C HIS A 234 2.81 9.74 -7.86
N LYS A 235 3.60 8.90 -8.54
CA LYS A 235 4.78 9.36 -9.28
C LYS A 235 4.40 10.42 -10.32
N ASN A 236 5.25 11.42 -10.48
CA ASN A 236 5.18 12.45 -11.50
C ASN A 236 6.59 12.71 -12.08
N ARG A 237 6.69 13.46 -13.17
CA ARG A 237 8.00 13.73 -13.80
C ARG A 237 8.92 14.59 -12.93
N ALA A 238 8.36 15.58 -12.24
CA ALA A 238 9.12 16.49 -11.38
C ALA A 238 9.86 15.76 -10.22
N GLU A 239 9.36 14.62 -9.75
CA GLU A 239 10.08 13.76 -8.80
C GLU A 239 11.44 13.31 -9.35
N PHE A 240 11.47 12.88 -10.62
CA PHE A 240 12.69 12.36 -11.26
C PHE A 240 13.58 13.49 -11.77
N GLU A 241 12.99 14.48 -12.44
CA GLU A 241 13.72 15.53 -13.14
C GLU A 241 14.21 16.64 -12.19
N GLN A 242 13.48 16.88 -11.09
CA GLN A 242 13.70 18.03 -10.21
C GLN A 242 13.88 17.61 -8.75
N SER A 243 13.96 16.30 -8.46
CA SER A 243 14.09 15.73 -7.12
C SER A 243 12.99 16.20 -6.14
N ARG A 244 11.78 16.48 -6.66
CA ARG A 244 10.64 17.00 -5.88
C ARG A 244 9.77 15.87 -5.32
N TYR A 245 10.26 15.21 -4.28
CA TYR A 245 9.55 14.11 -3.64
C TYR A 245 8.56 14.60 -2.57
N PRO A 246 7.32 14.05 -2.50
CA PRO A 246 6.39 14.34 -1.41
C PRO A 246 7.01 14.10 -0.02
N ASN A 247 7.93 13.14 0.09
CA ASN A 247 8.62 12.83 1.33
C ASN A 247 9.52 13.97 1.85
N LEU A 248 9.93 14.94 1.02
CA LEU A 248 10.60 16.16 1.48
C LEU A 248 9.74 16.96 2.45
N LEU A 249 8.41 16.93 2.25
CA LEU A 249 7.45 17.63 3.08
C LEU A 249 6.96 16.81 4.26
N THR A 250 7.38 15.55 4.42
CA THR A 250 6.98 14.69 5.54
C THR A 250 8.17 14.35 6.44
N SER A 251 7.92 13.75 7.61
CA SER A 251 8.99 13.37 8.53
C SER A 251 8.72 12.02 9.19
N HIS A 252 9.78 11.22 9.36
CA HIS A 252 9.77 9.99 10.14
C HIS A 252 9.86 10.21 11.65
N ARG A 253 10.02 11.48 12.09
CA ARG A 253 10.13 11.84 13.50
C ARG A 253 8.84 11.60 14.26
N LEU A 254 7.70 11.90 13.64
CA LEU A 254 6.39 11.59 14.21
C LEU A 254 6.08 10.13 13.92
N ARG A 255 6.09 9.30 14.96
CA ARG A 255 5.66 7.91 14.89
C ARG A 255 4.50 7.69 15.84
N CYS A 256 3.51 6.93 15.38
CA CYS A 256 2.46 6.43 16.25
C CYS A 256 3.11 5.54 17.33
N PRO A 257 2.91 5.83 18.63
CA PRO A 257 3.49 5.02 19.70
C PRO A 257 2.94 3.59 19.71
N TYR A 258 1.76 3.37 19.14
CA TYR A 258 1.09 2.07 19.14
C TYR A 258 1.50 1.18 17.97
N THR A 259 1.68 1.74 16.77
CA THR A 259 1.97 0.97 15.55
C THR A 259 3.39 1.16 15.02
N GLY A 260 4.13 2.12 15.57
CA GLY A 260 5.43 2.55 15.03
C GLY A 260 5.33 3.22 13.65
N GLN A 261 4.14 3.35 13.08
CA GLN A 261 3.95 3.93 11.74
C GLN A 261 4.22 5.43 11.76
N THR A 262 4.91 5.89 10.72
CA THR A 262 5.20 7.31 10.52
C THR A 262 3.95 8.13 10.20
N GLY A 263 3.81 9.30 10.82
CA GLY A 263 2.71 10.24 10.66
C GLY A 263 2.71 11.04 9.34
N HIS A 264 2.90 10.40 8.19
CA HIS A 264 2.95 11.08 6.88
C HIS A 264 1.66 11.83 6.48
N LYS A 265 0.53 11.53 7.14
CA LYS A 265 -0.79 12.11 6.86
C LYS A 265 -1.20 13.26 7.77
N LEU A 266 -0.35 13.62 8.73
CA LEU A 266 -0.61 14.65 9.73
C LEU A 266 0.58 15.61 9.83
N THR A 267 1.17 15.95 8.68
CA THR A 267 2.37 16.78 8.69
C THR A 267 2.01 18.26 8.78
N ARG A 268 2.59 18.99 9.72
CA ARG A 268 2.37 20.43 9.85
C ARG A 268 3.21 21.19 8.83
N VAL A 269 2.57 22.08 8.08
CA VAL A 269 3.20 22.86 7.02
C VAL A 269 2.91 24.35 7.13
N GLU A 270 3.70 25.15 6.45
CA GLU A 270 3.47 26.59 6.21
C GLU A 270 3.37 26.82 4.69
N LEU A 271 2.52 27.75 4.28
CA LEU A 271 2.39 28.19 2.88
C LEU A 271 2.91 29.61 2.73
N ARG A 272 3.66 29.83 1.65
CA ARG A 272 4.02 31.17 1.18
C ARG A 272 3.81 31.24 -0.33
N LYS A 273 2.94 32.15 -0.77
CA LYS A 273 2.73 32.45 -2.18
C LYS A 273 4.05 32.95 -2.80
N LEU A 274 4.39 32.46 -3.99
CA LEU A 274 5.46 33.05 -4.80
C LEU A 274 4.88 34.21 -5.61
N GLU A 275 5.68 35.27 -5.78
CA GLU A 275 5.38 36.38 -6.69
C GLU A 275 5.36 35.92 -8.15
#